data_AF-A0A2H6MYR0-F1
#
_entry.id   AF-A0A2H6MYR0-F1
#
_cell.length_a   1.000
_cell.length_b   1.000
_cell.length_c   1.000
_cell.angle_alpha   90.00
_cell.angle_beta   90.00
_cell.angle_gamma   90.00
#
_symmetry.space_group_name_H-M   'P 1'
#
loop_
_entity.id
_entity.type
_entity.pdbx_description
1 polymer ?
#
loop_
_entity_poly.entity_id
_entity_poly.type
_entity_poly.pdbx_seq_one_letter_code
_entity_poly.pdbx_strand_id
1 'polypeptide(L)'
;MNTWAIPVKRSTAGIVNWTQSDLDNLDRKTKKLMTMHYSLHPRGDTDRLYLPRKSGGRGLLQVKQTVEKETHGLADYLKESQEHLLIEVKNKNLLKAQQTKQEYRKNVIKSRMESWQNKALHGQFLEK
;
A
#
# COMPACT_ATOMS: atom_id res chain seq x y z
N MET A 1 8.51 1.03 -12.27
CA MET A 1 8.49 0.94 -10.79
C MET A 1 7.79 -0.31 -10.27
N ASN A 2 6.50 -0.54 -10.60
CA ASN A 2 5.75 -1.73 -10.15
C ASN A 2 6.41 -3.07 -10.52
N THR A 3 7.04 -3.16 -11.68
CA THR A 3 7.66 -4.41 -12.16
C THR A 3 8.95 -4.77 -11.44
N TRP A 4 9.77 -3.78 -11.08
CA TRP A 4 11.14 -4.02 -10.59
C TRP A 4 11.33 -3.67 -9.12
N ALA A 5 10.89 -2.48 -8.69
CA ALA A 5 11.14 -2.00 -7.33
C ALA A 5 10.21 -2.65 -6.29
N ILE A 6 8.95 -2.91 -6.66
CA ILE A 6 7.95 -3.45 -5.72
C ILE A 6 8.25 -4.90 -5.32
N PRO A 7 8.64 -5.82 -6.22
CA PRO A 7 9.03 -7.18 -5.82
C PRO A 7 10.18 -7.20 -4.81
N VAL A 8 11.18 -6.34 -4.98
CA VAL A 8 12.30 -6.20 -4.04
C VAL A 8 11.80 -5.74 -2.67
N LYS A 9 10.87 -4.79 -2.62
CA LYS A 9 10.29 -4.36 -1.33
C LYS A 9 9.42 -5.44 -0.69
N ARG A 10 8.67 -6.18 -1.51
CA ARG A 10 7.83 -7.29 -1.07
C ARG A 10 8.64 -8.39 -0.38
N SER A 11 9.75 -8.84 -0.97
CA SER A 11 10.58 -9.88 -0.37
C SER A 11 11.18 -9.45 0.97
N THR A 12 11.52 -8.17 1.11
CA THR A 12 12.06 -7.64 2.38
C THR A 12 11.02 -7.42 3.47
N ALA A 13 9.71 -7.41 3.15
CA ALA A 13 8.66 -7.00 4.08
C ALA A 13 8.55 -7.88 5.34
N GLY A 14 8.90 -9.16 5.25
CA GLY A 14 8.90 -10.10 6.38
C GLY A 14 10.26 -10.33 7.04
N ILE A 15 11.33 -9.73 6.50
CA ILE A 15 12.73 -9.93 6.95
C ILE A 15 13.25 -8.65 7.62
N VAL A 16 12.98 -7.51 7.00
CA VAL A 16 13.46 -6.20 7.44
C VAL A 16 12.36 -5.53 8.27
N ASN A 17 12.74 -5.03 9.44
CA ASN A 17 11.87 -4.24 10.30
C ASN A 17 11.67 -2.82 9.73
N TRP A 18 10.79 -2.70 8.74
CA TRP A 18 10.42 -1.42 8.15
C TRP A 18 9.65 -0.56 9.16
N THR A 19 10.21 0.58 9.56
CA THR A 19 9.43 1.56 10.34
C THR A 19 8.49 2.34 9.44
N GLN A 20 7.42 2.87 10.03
CA GLN A 20 6.49 3.75 9.32
C GLN A 20 7.22 4.95 8.69
N SER A 21 8.20 5.51 9.40
CA SER A 21 9.00 6.64 8.93
C SER A 21 9.84 6.31 7.69
N ASP A 22 10.41 5.10 7.63
CA ASP A 22 11.21 4.65 6.49
C ASP A 22 10.35 4.51 5.23
N LEU A 23 9.16 3.93 5.39
CA LEU A 23 8.21 3.73 4.30
C LEU A 23 7.71 5.07 3.75
N ASP A 24 7.41 6.03 4.63
CA ASP A 24 7.00 7.37 4.23
C ASP A 24 8.13 8.16 3.56
N ASN A 25 9.36 8.03 4.06
CA ASN A 25 10.54 8.65 3.46
C ASN A 25 10.82 8.09 2.05
N LEU A 26 10.68 6.77 1.88
CA LEU A 26 10.84 6.13 0.58
C LEU A 26 9.76 6.62 -0.39
N ASP A 27 8.51 6.76 0.06
CA ASP A 27 7.40 7.27 -0.73
C ASP A 27 7.63 8.74 -1.16
N ARG A 28 8.10 9.60 -0.24
CA ARG A 28 8.47 10.99 -0.53
C ARG A 28 9.59 11.07 -1.57
N LYS A 29 10.67 10.31 -1.40
CA LYS A 29 11.80 10.27 -2.36
C LYS A 29 11.34 9.80 -3.74
N THR A 30 10.48 8.79 -3.77
CA THR A 30 9.89 8.26 -5.00
C THR A 30 9.08 9.33 -5.74
N LYS A 31 8.16 10.01 -5.05
CA LYS A 31 7.38 11.10 -5.66
C LYS A 31 8.26 12.27 -6.11
N LYS A 32 9.29 12.63 -5.32
CA LYS A 32 10.26 13.67 -5.69
C LYS A 32 10.96 13.33 -7.01
N LEU A 33 11.45 12.10 -7.17
CA LEU A 33 12.06 11.64 -8.43
C LEU A 33 11.07 11.72 -9.60
N MET A 34 9.83 11.27 -9.41
CA MET A 34 8.80 11.36 -10.44
C MET A 34 8.50 12.81 -10.84
N THR A 35 8.49 13.73 -9.89
CA THR A 35 8.29 15.16 -10.17
C THR A 35 9.48 15.78 -10.90
N MET A 36 10.71 15.45 -10.51
CA MET A 36 11.92 15.92 -11.19
C MET A 36 11.99 15.44 -12.65
N HIS A 37 11.50 14.23 -12.93
CA HIS A 37 11.43 13.67 -14.28
C HIS A 37 10.08 13.89 -14.97
N TYR A 38 9.33 14.93 -14.59
CA TYR A 38 8.07 15.37 -15.21
C TYR A 38 6.95 14.31 -15.29
N SER A 39 7.08 13.20 -14.58
CA SER A 39 6.12 12.11 -14.54
C SER A 39 4.96 12.38 -13.56
N LEU A 40 5.16 13.26 -12.58
CA LEU A 40 4.16 13.65 -11.58
C LEU A 40 4.18 15.17 -11.36
N HIS A 41 3.04 15.83 -11.55
CA HIS A 41 2.91 17.26 -11.25
C HIS A 41 3.13 17.54 -9.75
N PRO A 42 3.86 18.59 -9.34
CA PRO A 42 4.13 18.89 -7.92
C PRO A 42 2.87 19.02 -7.05
N ARG A 43 1.79 19.55 -7.63
CA ARG A 43 0.46 19.67 -6.99
C ARG A 43 -0.52 18.56 -7.39
N GLY A 44 -0.02 17.50 -8.02
CA GLY A 44 -0.81 16.35 -8.42
C GLY A 44 -1.40 15.63 -7.21
N ASP A 45 -2.56 15.02 -7.39
CA ASP A 45 -3.19 14.26 -6.32
C ASP A 45 -2.44 12.96 -6.01
N THR A 46 -2.10 12.74 -4.73
CA THR A 46 -1.34 11.58 -4.29
C THR A 46 -2.19 10.32 -4.21
N ASP A 47 -3.48 10.42 -3.88
CA ASP A 47 -4.33 9.23 -3.77
C ASP A 47 -4.69 8.69 -5.15
N ARG A 48 -4.93 9.57 -6.12
CA ARG A 48 -5.07 9.22 -7.54
C ARG A 48 -3.85 8.50 -8.09
N LEU A 49 -2.64 8.82 -7.63
CA LEU A 49 -1.42 8.13 -8.05
C LEU A 49 -1.48 6.62 -7.73
N TYR A 50 -2.01 6.28 -6.55
CA TYR A 50 -2.09 4.90 -6.08
C TYR A 50 -3.43 4.20 -6.33
N LEU A 51 -4.44 4.93 -6.83
CA LEU A 51 -5.70 4.34 -7.26
C LEU A 51 -5.52 3.46 -8.50
N PRO A 52 -6.27 2.36 -8.64
CA PRO A 52 -6.25 1.53 -9.85
C PRO A 52 -6.63 2.32 -11.11
N ARG A 53 -6.04 1.98 -12.26
CA ARG A 53 -6.35 2.64 -13.54
C ARG A 53 -7.81 2.50 -13.96
N LYS A 54 -8.40 1.32 -13.69
CA LYS A 54 -9.84 1.07 -13.92
C LYS A 54 -10.78 1.99 -13.13
N SER A 55 -10.25 2.68 -12.12
CA SER A 55 -10.99 3.62 -11.25
C SER A 55 -10.53 5.07 -11.47
N GLY A 56 -9.92 5.39 -12.62
CA GLY A 56 -9.45 6.76 -12.93
C GLY A 56 -8.10 7.17 -12.31
N GLY A 57 -7.46 6.24 -11.59
CA GLY A 57 -6.13 6.44 -11.00
C GLY A 57 -4.97 6.15 -11.96
N ARG A 58 -3.74 6.15 -11.43
CA ARG A 58 -2.51 5.85 -12.22
C ARG A 58 -1.98 4.42 -12.03
N GLY A 59 -2.48 3.70 -11.03
CA GLY A 59 -2.17 2.29 -10.78
C GLY A 59 -0.77 2.05 -10.22
N LEU A 60 -0.11 3.05 -9.65
CA LEU A 60 1.16 2.84 -8.96
C LEU A 60 0.90 2.12 -7.63
N LEU A 61 1.76 1.16 -7.26
CA LEU A 61 1.66 0.52 -5.96
C LEU A 61 2.46 1.32 -4.93
N GLN A 62 1.81 1.68 -3.82
CA GLN A 62 2.50 2.34 -2.71
C GLN A 62 3.35 1.32 -1.95
N VAL A 63 4.57 1.69 -1.55
CA VAL A 63 5.47 0.77 -0.84
C VAL A 63 4.91 0.42 0.54
N LYS A 64 4.45 1.42 1.29
CA LYS A 64 3.78 1.22 2.59
C LYS A 64 2.65 0.20 2.49
N GLN A 65 1.71 0.44 1.57
CA GLN A 65 0.59 -0.47 1.34
C GLN A 65 1.04 -1.87 0.93
N THR A 66 2.13 -1.99 0.18
CA THR A 66 2.66 -3.30 -0.22
C THR A 66 3.17 -4.07 0.99
N VAL A 67 3.95 -3.42 1.86
CA VAL A 67 4.47 -4.03 3.09
C VAL A 67 3.31 -4.45 4.01
N GLU A 68 2.36 -3.55 4.27
CA GLU A 68 1.17 -3.86 5.09
C GLU A 68 0.34 -4.99 4.47
N LYS A 69 0.19 -5.02 3.15
CA LYS A 69 -0.52 -6.10 2.47
C LYS A 69 0.18 -7.46 2.63
N GLU A 70 1.51 -7.49 2.65
CA GLU A 70 2.24 -8.73 2.91
C GLU A 70 2.17 -9.16 4.37
N THR A 71 2.22 -8.23 5.32
CA THR A 71 2.06 -8.59 6.74
C THR A 71 0.67 -9.17 7.01
N HIS A 72 -0.39 -8.60 6.44
CA HIS A 72 -1.72 -9.19 6.47
C HIS A 72 -1.78 -10.56 5.78
N GLY A 73 -1.10 -10.72 4.64
CA GLY A 73 -1.05 -12.00 3.93
C GLY A 73 -0.34 -13.11 4.70
N LEU A 74 0.75 -12.78 5.39
CA LEU A 74 1.45 -13.71 6.27
C LEU A 74 0.58 -14.08 7.48
N ALA A 75 -0.14 -13.11 8.04
CA ALA A 75 -1.05 -13.39 9.15
C ALA A 75 -2.23 -14.28 8.72
N ASP A 76 -2.79 -14.06 7.53
CA ASP A 76 -3.83 -14.93 6.96
C ASP A 76 -3.29 -16.36 6.74
N TYR A 77 -2.09 -16.48 6.17
CA TYR A 77 -1.43 -17.78 5.96
C TYR A 77 -1.18 -18.54 7.27
N LEU A 78 -0.70 -17.87 8.32
CA LEU A 78 -0.51 -18.48 9.64
C LEU A 78 -1.83 -18.91 10.30
N LYS A 79 -2.94 -18.24 9.99
CA LYS A 79 -4.26 -18.63 10.50
C LYS A 79 -4.76 -19.92 9.85
N GLU A 80 -4.54 -20.07 8.55
CA GLU A 80 -4.97 -21.21 7.74
C GLU A 80 -4.05 -22.43 7.85
N SER A 81 -2.78 -22.22 8.21
CA SER A 81 -1.79 -23.31 8.29
C SER A 81 -2.08 -24.30 9.41
N GLN A 82 -1.89 -25.59 9.11
CA GLN A 82 -2.01 -26.72 10.04
C GLN A 82 -0.65 -27.27 10.49
N GLU A 83 0.46 -26.70 10.03
CA GLU A 83 1.79 -27.18 10.39
C GLU A 83 2.12 -26.84 11.84
N HIS A 84 2.64 -27.83 12.58
CA HIS A 84 2.96 -27.70 14.00
C HIS A 84 3.88 -26.49 14.31
N LEU A 85 4.94 -26.31 13.52
CA LEU A 85 5.88 -25.19 13.69
C LEU A 85 5.21 -23.83 13.47
N LEU A 86 4.30 -23.73 12.49
CA LEU A 86 3.59 -22.49 12.19
C LEU A 86 2.52 -22.17 13.23
N ILE A 87 1.91 -23.19 13.84
CA ILE A 87 1.01 -23.04 15.00
C ILE A 87 1.78 -22.46 16.20
N GLU A 88 3.01 -22.92 16.45
CA GLU A 88 3.84 -22.37 17.52
C GLU A 88 4.21 -20.91 17.26
N VAL A 89 4.55 -20.55 16.01
CA VAL A 89 4.81 -19.16 15.60
C VAL A 89 3.55 -18.29 15.77
N LYS A 90 2.37 -18.82 15.45
CA LYS A 90 1.08 -18.14 15.68
C LYS A 90 0.86 -17.87 17.17
N ASN A 91 1.15 -18.84 18.04
CA ASN A 91 1.02 -18.67 19.49
C ASN A 91 1.95 -17.58 20.06
N LYS A 92 3.10 -17.33 19.42
CA LYS A 92 4.01 -16.24 19.76
C LYS A 92 3.45 -14.84 19.43
N ASN A 93 2.31 -14.73 18.74
CA ASN A 93 1.58 -13.49 18.44
C ASN A 93 2.47 -12.36 17.88
N LEU A 94 3.44 -12.72 17.03
CA LEU A 94 4.42 -11.79 16.46
C LEU A 94 3.79 -10.80 15.47
N LEU A 95 2.69 -11.20 14.81
CA LEU A 95 2.00 -10.38 13.81
C LEU A 95 0.71 -9.79 14.38
N LYS A 96 0.62 -8.45 14.39
CA LYS A 96 -0.56 -7.70 14.85
C LYS A 96 -1.51 -7.37 13.69
N ALA A 97 -2.08 -8.39 13.04
CA ALA A 97 -3.03 -8.18 11.95
C ALA A 97 -4.48 -8.28 12.43
N GLN A 98 -5.20 -7.15 12.43
CA GLN A 98 -6.59 -7.06 12.88
C GLN A 98 -7.63 -7.47 11.81
N GLN A 99 -7.26 -7.38 10.53
CA GLN A 99 -8.13 -7.65 9.38
C GLN A 99 -7.41 -8.54 8.36
N THR A 100 -8.16 -9.15 7.46
CA THR A 100 -7.61 -9.96 6.35
C THR A 100 -6.97 -9.08 5.28
N LYS A 101 -6.08 -9.67 4.48
CA LYS A 101 -5.44 -9.03 3.31
C LYS A 101 -6.46 -8.48 2.32
N GLN A 102 -7.58 -9.18 2.12
CA GLN A 102 -8.63 -8.75 1.20
C GLN A 102 -9.40 -7.54 1.73
N GLU A 103 -9.78 -7.55 3.01
CA GLU A 103 -10.47 -6.44 3.68
C GLU A 103 -9.59 -5.20 3.70
N TYR A 104 -8.33 -5.32 4.13
CA TYR A 104 -7.37 -4.23 4.12
C TYR A 104 -7.28 -3.58 2.72
N ARG A 105 -7.16 -4.40 1.67
CA ARG A 105 -7.10 -3.91 0.29
C ARG A 105 -8.36 -3.13 -0.10
N LYS A 106 -9.55 -3.65 0.23
CA LYS A 106 -10.83 -3.00 -0.08
C LYS A 106 -10.95 -1.67 0.66
N ASN A 107 -10.60 -1.66 1.95
CA ASN A 107 -10.66 -0.48 2.82
C ASN A 107 -9.73 0.64 2.33
N VAL A 108 -8.49 0.31 1.97
CA VAL A 108 -7.54 1.31 1.44
C VAL A 108 -8.01 1.89 0.11
N ILE A 109 -8.53 1.06 -0.80
CA ILE A 109 -9.03 1.56 -2.10
C ILE A 109 -10.24 2.46 -1.89
N LYS A 110 -11.18 2.05 -1.02
CA LYS A 110 -12.38 2.83 -0.69
C LYS A 110 -12.01 4.19 -0.10
N SER A 111 -11.15 4.21 0.93
CA SER A 111 -10.69 5.44 1.59
C SER A 111 -10.00 6.39 0.61
N ARG A 112 -9.12 5.87 -0.28
CA ARG A 112 -8.48 6.71 -1.31
C ARG A 112 -9.46 7.25 -2.34
N MET A 113 -10.45 6.45 -2.73
CA MET A 113 -11.46 6.87 -3.70
C MET A 113 -12.33 7.97 -3.11
N GLU A 114 -12.76 7.83 -1.86
CA GLU A 114 -13.48 8.87 -1.12
C GLU A 114 -12.65 10.15 -1.00
N SER A 115 -11.38 10.04 -0.62
CA SER A 115 -10.48 11.20 -0.52
C SER A 115 -10.31 11.91 -1.87
N TRP A 116 -10.11 11.15 -2.95
CA TRP A 116 -9.94 11.71 -4.29
C TRP A 116 -11.24 12.35 -4.82
N GLN A 117 -12.40 11.74 -4.61
CA GLN A 117 -13.70 12.28 -5.01
C GLN A 117 -14.07 13.55 -4.25
N ASN A 118 -13.74 13.61 -2.96
CA ASN A 118 -14.00 14.76 -2.11
C ASN A 118 -12.99 15.91 -2.31
N LYS A 119 -11.99 15.73 -3.17
CA LYS A 119 -11.03 16.79 -3.48
C LYS A 119 -11.56 17.70 -4.57
N ALA A 120 -11.82 18.96 -4.22
CA ALA A 120 -12.18 19.98 -5.20
C ALA A 120 -11.00 20.23 -6.16
N LEU A 121 -11.26 20.06 -7.46
CA LEU A 121 -10.34 20.38 -8.55
C LEU A 121 -10.86 21.64 -9.22
N HIS A 122 -10.14 22.76 -9.03
CA HIS A 122 -10.52 24.07 -9.58
C HIS A 122 -11.95 24.52 -9.19
N GLY A 123 -12.39 24.19 -7.97
CA GLY A 123 -13.71 24.57 -7.46
C GLY A 123 -14.85 23.61 -7.85
N GLN A 124 -14.57 22.54 -8.59
CA GLN A 124 -15.53 21.50 -8.95
C GLN A 124 -15.14 20.16 -8.32
N PHE A 125 -16.15 19.35 -7.97
CA PHE A 125 -15.96 17.97 -7.51
C PHE A 125 -16.15 17.00 -8.67
N LEU A 126 -15.61 15.80 -8.54
CA LEU A 126 -15.88 14.73 -9.50
C LEU A 126 -17.38 14.37 -9.43
N GLU A 127 -18.07 14.43 -10.57
CA GLU A 127 -19.44 13.96 -10.69
C GLU A 127 -19.49 12.44 -10.42
N LYS A 128 -20.55 12.00 -9.73
CA LYS A 128 -20.73 10.61 -9.26
C LYS A 128 -21.25 9.69 -10.35
#